data_AF-A0A7C3CR51-F1
#
_entry.id   AF-A0A7C3CR51-F1
#
_cell.length_a   1.000
_cell.length_b   1.000
_cell.length_c   1.000
_cell.angle_alpha   90.00
_cell.angle_beta   90.00
_cell.angle_gamma   90.00
#
_symmetry.space_group_name_H-M   'P 1'
#
loop_
_entity.id
_entity.type
_entity.pdbx_description
1 polymer ?
#
loop_
_entity_poly.entity_id
_entity_poly.type
_entity_poly.pdbx_seq_one_letter_code
_entity_poly.pdbx_strand_id
1 'polypeptide(L)'
;MSNDTYGRGLYFFVGLSTDSKAPTQSPTYVTGSKPIVGQLAYETDLKVESIWSGTEWLQKSTNGAVLVADQSIGAGARNPSSTTKSYLVTREECSLTIVDVQTAITIGGGVANDTHLMGVIINVALTGTCVITGFEGSAGTAISITIPAATPAGFIDFKAAINSKGPLTVTCSNASDDNNVQILWKAA
;
A
#
# COMPACT_ATOMS: atom_id res chain seq x y z
N MET A 1 -29.43 -60.80 13.58
CA MET A 1 -29.09 -61.05 12.16
C MET A 1 -30.11 -60.27 11.35
N SER A 2 -29.85 -59.35 10.44
CA SER A 2 -28.67 -58.82 9.76
C SER A 2 -29.12 -57.46 9.19
N ASN A 3 -28.16 -56.54 9.03
CA ASN A 3 -28.27 -55.24 8.34
C ASN A 3 -28.94 -55.33 6.96
N ASP A 4 -29.63 -54.26 6.54
CA ASP A 4 -29.13 -53.43 5.42
C ASP A 4 -29.80 -52.05 5.31
N THR A 5 -28.91 -51.06 5.22
CA THR A 5 -29.08 -49.67 4.78
C THR A 5 -29.64 -49.60 3.35
N TYR A 6 -30.45 -48.60 2.97
CA TYR A 6 -30.33 -47.76 1.74
C TYR A 6 -31.56 -46.82 1.54
N GLY A 7 -31.32 -45.51 1.48
CA GLY A 7 -31.96 -44.60 0.50
C GLY A 7 -33.24 -43.83 0.89
N ARG A 8 -33.16 -42.76 1.70
CA ARG A 8 -34.14 -41.66 1.60
C ARG A 8 -33.62 -40.63 0.58
N GLY A 9 -33.86 -40.92 -0.69
CA GLY A 9 -33.54 -40.00 -1.78
C GLY A 9 -34.41 -38.73 -1.70
N LEU A 10 -33.77 -37.57 -1.68
CA LEU A 10 -34.38 -36.30 -2.02
C LEU A 10 -34.63 -36.34 -3.54
N TYR A 11 -35.89 -36.50 -3.95
CA TYR A 11 -36.25 -36.50 -5.37
C TYR A 11 -36.29 -35.06 -5.87
N PHE A 12 -35.27 -34.66 -6.64
CA PHE A 12 -35.32 -33.45 -7.45
C PHE A 12 -36.05 -33.77 -8.76
N PHE A 13 -37.26 -33.22 -8.93
CA PHE A 13 -37.85 -33.12 -10.26
C PHE A 13 -37.39 -31.82 -10.88
N VAL A 14 -36.34 -31.86 -11.70
CA VAL A 14 -35.97 -30.72 -12.55
C VAL A 14 -36.76 -30.87 -13.85
N GLY A 15 -37.93 -30.24 -13.92
CA GLY A 15 -38.62 -30.05 -15.19
C GLY A 15 -37.85 -29.06 -16.03
N LEU A 16 -37.10 -29.53 -17.03
CA LEU A 16 -36.53 -28.66 -18.05
C LEU A 16 -37.65 -28.25 -19.02
N SER A 17 -38.20 -27.06 -18.80
CA SER A 17 -39.05 -26.38 -19.79
C SER A 17 -38.16 -25.56 -20.71
N THR A 18 -38.27 -25.77 -22.02
CA THR A 18 -37.60 -24.98 -23.06
C THR A 18 -38.43 -23.78 -23.52
N ASP A 19 -39.49 -23.42 -22.80
CA ASP A 19 -40.37 -22.31 -23.19
C ASP A 19 -39.94 -21.01 -22.49
N SER A 20 -39.67 -19.96 -23.28
CA SER A 20 -39.11 -18.68 -22.84
C SER A 20 -40.13 -17.75 -22.15
N LYS A 21 -41.15 -18.32 -21.50
CA LYS A 21 -42.07 -17.61 -20.61
C LYS A 21 -41.83 -18.08 -19.19
N ALA A 22 -41.46 -17.14 -18.32
CA ALA A 22 -41.23 -17.39 -16.90
C ALA A 22 -42.37 -18.24 -16.31
N PRO A 23 -42.10 -19.36 -15.63
CA PRO A 23 -43.16 -20.12 -14.99
C PRO A 23 -43.78 -19.26 -13.88
N THR A 24 -45.05 -18.87 -14.06
CA THR A 24 -45.85 -18.08 -13.11
C THR A 24 -46.29 -18.89 -11.88
N GLN A 25 -45.46 -19.81 -11.40
CA GLN A 25 -45.72 -20.57 -10.18
C GLN A 25 -44.43 -20.75 -9.40
N SER A 26 -44.30 -20.01 -8.29
CA SER A 26 -43.29 -20.26 -7.27
C SER A 26 -43.45 -21.68 -6.74
N PRO A 27 -42.38 -22.47 -6.57
CA PRO A 27 -42.49 -23.79 -5.97
C PRO A 27 -42.96 -23.64 -4.52
N THR A 28 -44.16 -24.13 -4.23
CA THR A 28 -44.69 -24.16 -2.87
C THR A 28 -44.13 -25.40 -2.18
N TYR A 29 -43.13 -25.22 -1.31
CA TYR A 29 -42.67 -26.30 -0.44
C TYR A 29 -43.62 -26.43 0.75
N VAL A 30 -44.35 -27.53 0.79
CA VAL A 30 -45.18 -27.90 1.95
C VAL A 30 -44.44 -28.96 2.75
N THR A 31 -43.84 -28.55 3.86
CA THR A 31 -43.49 -29.45 4.96
C THR A 31 -44.01 -28.86 6.26
N GLY A 32 -44.61 -29.70 7.09
CA GLY A 32 -45.27 -29.30 8.33
C GLY A 32 -44.41 -28.40 9.21
N SER A 33 -45.05 -27.30 9.64
CA SER A 33 -44.65 -26.37 10.69
C SER A 33 -43.53 -25.37 10.37
N LYS A 34 -44.00 -24.12 10.12
CA LYS A 34 -43.32 -22.82 9.91
C LYS A 34 -42.80 -22.53 8.48
N PRO A 35 -43.38 -21.53 7.78
CA PRO A 35 -42.83 -21.07 6.50
C PRO A 35 -41.53 -20.30 6.74
N ILE A 36 -40.43 -20.79 6.17
CA ILE A 36 -39.22 -19.99 5.99
C ILE A 36 -39.45 -19.15 4.73
N VAL A 37 -39.58 -17.83 4.89
CA VAL A 37 -39.63 -16.89 3.76
C VAL A 37 -38.21 -16.75 3.22
N GLY A 38 -37.77 -17.70 2.41
CA GLY A 38 -36.57 -17.59 1.60
C GLY A 38 -36.94 -17.02 0.24
N GLN A 39 -36.66 -15.75 0.01
CA GLN A 39 -36.73 -15.15 -1.32
C GLN A 39 -35.58 -15.72 -2.15
N LEU A 40 -35.87 -16.71 -2.99
CA LEU A 40 -34.95 -17.17 -4.03
C LEU A 40 -34.81 -16.03 -5.04
N ALA A 41 -33.76 -15.21 -4.88
CA ALA A 41 -33.35 -14.27 -5.92
C ALA A 41 -32.87 -15.11 -7.11
N TYR A 42 -33.66 -15.10 -8.19
CA TYR A 42 -33.20 -15.53 -9.49
C TYR A 42 -32.28 -14.45 -10.05
N GLU A 43 -30.99 -14.53 -9.73
CA GLU A 43 -29.95 -13.99 -10.60
C GLU A 43 -29.02 -15.13 -10.97
N THR A 44 -28.81 -15.25 -12.28
CA THR A 44 -28.06 -16.30 -12.95
C THR A 44 -26.64 -16.43 -12.38
N ASP A 45 -26.25 -17.69 -12.10
CA ASP A 45 -24.87 -18.20 -11.95
C ASP A 45 -24.13 -18.24 -10.59
N LEU A 46 -24.79 -18.09 -9.44
CA LEU A 46 -24.13 -18.37 -8.14
C LEU A 46 -24.91 -19.39 -7.29
N LYS A 47 -24.56 -20.67 -7.44
CA LYS A 47 -24.94 -21.71 -6.46
C LYS A 47 -24.08 -21.54 -5.20
N VAL A 48 -24.61 -20.81 -4.22
CA VAL A 48 -24.01 -20.75 -2.89
C VAL A 48 -24.53 -21.94 -2.08
N GLU A 49 -23.70 -22.96 -1.85
CA GLU A 49 -23.99 -24.02 -0.88
C GLU A 49 -23.59 -23.54 0.51
N SER A 50 -24.57 -23.18 1.33
CA SER A 50 -24.39 -22.88 2.75
C SER A 50 -24.80 -24.08 3.61
N ILE A 51 -23.96 -24.43 4.59
CA ILE A 51 -24.23 -25.47 5.58
C ILE A 51 -24.41 -24.79 6.93
N TRP A 52 -25.53 -25.06 7.60
CA TRP A 52 -25.80 -24.54 8.94
C TRP A 52 -24.98 -25.30 9.98
N SER A 53 -24.20 -24.57 10.79
CA SER A 53 -23.34 -25.18 11.82
C SER A 53 -24.00 -25.31 13.20
N GLY A 54 -25.25 -24.86 13.36
CA GLY A 54 -25.95 -24.80 14.64
C GLY A 54 -26.00 -23.40 15.26
N THR A 55 -25.04 -22.53 14.92
CA THR A 55 -24.97 -21.16 15.46
C THR A 55 -24.88 -20.09 14.35
N GLU A 56 -24.20 -20.40 13.25
CA GLU A 56 -24.02 -19.49 12.12
C GLU A 56 -24.06 -20.23 10.77
N TRP A 57 -24.38 -19.50 9.69
CA TRP A 57 -24.36 -20.01 8.32
C TRP A 57 -22.92 -20.03 7.80
N LEU A 58 -22.37 -21.22 7.55
CA LEU A 58 -21.05 -21.37 6.96
C LEU A 58 -21.20 -21.58 5.45
N GLN A 59 -20.60 -20.69 4.67
CA GLN A 59 -20.60 -20.79 3.22
C GLN A 59 -19.42 -21.64 2.74
N LYS A 60 -19.70 -22.74 2.02
CA LYS A 60 -18.65 -23.54 1.38
C LYS A 60 -18.37 -22.93 0.01
N SER A 61 -17.13 -22.51 -0.23
CA SER A 61 -16.70 -22.05 -1.57
C SER A 61 -16.67 -23.25 -2.51
N THR A 62 -17.58 -23.29 -3.48
CA THR A 62 -17.75 -24.44 -4.39
C THR A 62 -16.91 -24.33 -5.66
N ASN A 63 -15.92 -23.44 -5.73
CA ASN A 63 -15.07 -23.39 -6.92
C ASN A 63 -13.67 -22.88 -6.59
N GLY A 64 -12.75 -23.80 -6.26
CA GLY A 64 -11.29 -23.64 -6.40
C GLY A 64 -10.61 -22.41 -5.78
N ALA A 65 -11.34 -21.54 -5.06
CA ALA A 65 -10.78 -20.42 -4.35
C ALA A 65 -10.11 -21.01 -3.11
N VAL A 66 -8.83 -21.33 -3.32
CA VAL A 66 -7.88 -21.65 -2.28
C VAL A 66 -8.16 -20.72 -1.11
N LEU A 67 -8.60 -21.27 0.03
CA LEU A 67 -8.55 -20.56 1.29
C LEU A 67 -7.06 -20.43 1.65
N VAL A 68 -6.35 -19.55 0.94
CA VAL A 68 -5.03 -19.08 1.30
C VAL A 68 -5.24 -18.14 2.47
N ALA A 69 -5.51 -18.71 3.65
CA ALA A 69 -5.33 -17.99 4.91
C ALA A 69 -3.84 -18.02 5.32
N ASP A 70 -2.97 -17.79 4.35
CA ASP A 70 -1.66 -17.18 4.55
C ASP A 70 -1.36 -16.41 3.26
N GLN A 71 -2.10 -15.31 3.08
CA GLN A 71 -1.70 -14.28 2.13
C GLN A 71 -0.36 -13.80 2.63
N SER A 72 0.71 -14.35 2.05
CA SER A 72 2.11 -13.94 2.23
C SER A 72 2.16 -12.49 2.68
N ILE A 73 2.32 -12.27 3.99
CA ILE A 73 2.29 -10.93 4.55
C ILE A 73 3.52 -10.24 3.99
N GLY A 74 3.33 -9.47 2.91
CA GLY A 74 4.37 -8.67 2.30
C GLY A 74 4.96 -7.74 3.35
N ALA A 75 6.26 -7.45 3.24
CA ALA A 75 6.91 -6.49 4.12
C ALA A 75 6.08 -5.18 4.15
N GLY A 76 5.55 -4.81 5.32
CA GLY A 76 4.72 -3.62 5.51
C GLY A 76 3.19 -3.81 5.47
N ALA A 77 2.68 -5.04 5.42
CA ALA A 77 1.23 -5.27 5.47
C ALA A 77 0.60 -4.94 6.85
N ARG A 78 -0.66 -4.46 6.81
CA ARG A 78 -1.47 -4.04 7.96
C ARG A 78 -1.68 -5.21 8.93
N ASN A 79 -1.63 -4.94 10.24
CA ASN A 79 -2.11 -5.91 11.24
C ASN A 79 -3.61 -6.18 11.00
N PRO A 80 -4.01 -7.41 10.61
CA PRO A 80 -5.41 -7.70 10.28
C PRO A 80 -6.34 -7.61 11.51
N SER A 81 -5.80 -7.57 12.73
CA SER A 81 -6.56 -7.43 13.98
C SER A 81 -6.73 -5.98 14.46
N SER A 82 -6.18 -4.98 13.77
CA SER A 82 -6.31 -3.58 14.18
C SER A 82 -6.31 -2.61 13.01
N THR A 83 -7.36 -1.79 12.91
CA THR A 83 -7.46 -0.71 11.90
C THR A 83 -6.56 0.49 12.22
N THR A 84 -5.99 0.56 13.43
CA THR A 84 -5.23 1.71 13.93
C THR A 84 -3.75 1.40 14.26
N LYS A 85 -3.36 0.13 14.41
CA LYS A 85 -1.96 -0.26 14.66
C LYS A 85 -1.37 -0.93 13.41
N SER A 86 -0.61 -0.17 12.62
CA SER A 86 0.26 -0.73 11.58
C SER A 86 1.67 -0.94 12.14
N TYR A 87 2.26 -2.13 11.96
CA TYR A 87 3.71 -2.31 12.06
C TYR A 87 4.32 -1.83 10.75
N LEU A 88 4.48 -0.51 10.60
CA LEU A 88 5.40 0.00 9.60
C LEU A 88 6.80 -0.26 10.16
N VAL A 89 7.52 -1.22 9.58
CA VAL A 89 8.98 -1.11 9.59
C VAL A 89 9.27 0.17 8.82
N THR A 90 9.62 1.25 9.51
CA THR A 90 10.11 2.46 8.87
C THR A 90 11.46 2.09 8.24
N ARG A 91 11.43 1.56 7.03
CA ARG A 91 12.65 1.43 6.23
C ARG A 91 12.94 2.84 5.72
N GLU A 92 14.10 3.36 6.07
CA GLU A 92 14.60 4.64 5.55
C GLU A 92 14.96 4.44 4.06
N GLU A 93 13.93 4.44 3.22
CA GLU A 93 14.09 4.35 1.77
C GLU A 93 14.24 5.76 1.21
N CYS A 94 15.45 6.06 0.75
CA CYS A 94 15.79 7.31 0.10
C CYS A 94 16.58 7.07 -1.18
N SER A 95 16.48 8.03 -2.09
CA SER A 95 17.38 8.19 -3.22
C SER A 95 18.66 8.86 -2.75
N LEU A 96 19.79 8.48 -3.34
CA LEU A 96 21.08 9.12 -3.14
C LEU A 96 21.50 9.83 -4.42
N THR A 97 21.88 11.11 -4.30
CA THR A 97 22.56 11.85 -5.37
C THR A 97 23.95 12.24 -4.90
N ILE A 98 24.97 11.89 -5.68
CA ILE A 98 26.36 12.31 -5.44
C ILE A 98 26.58 13.64 -6.18
N VAL A 99 27.18 14.63 -5.52
CA VAL A 99 27.59 15.89 -6.16
C VAL A 99 28.90 15.65 -6.89
N ASP A 100 28.90 15.65 -8.21
CA ASP A 100 30.07 15.38 -9.06
C ASP A 100 30.52 16.60 -9.89
N VAL A 101 29.81 17.72 -9.78
CA VAL A 101 30.07 18.97 -10.51
C VAL A 101 29.92 20.19 -9.59
N GLN A 102 30.64 21.26 -9.92
CA GLN A 102 30.56 22.55 -9.22
C GLN A 102 29.36 23.42 -9.62
N THR A 103 28.54 22.97 -10.56
CA THR A 103 27.31 23.69 -10.94
C THR A 103 26.16 23.29 -10.03
N ALA A 104 25.17 24.18 -9.89
CA ALA A 104 23.96 23.86 -9.15
C ALA A 104 23.28 22.62 -9.74
N ILE A 105 23.12 21.58 -8.92
CA ILE A 105 22.34 20.39 -9.27
C ILE A 105 20.96 20.51 -8.67
N THR A 106 19.93 20.21 -9.46
CA THR A 106 18.56 20.11 -8.98
C THR A 106 18.29 18.70 -8.50
N ILE A 107 17.77 18.58 -7.27
CA ILE A 107 17.42 17.32 -6.65
C ILE A 107 15.90 17.16 -6.72
N GLY A 108 15.42 16.00 -7.19
CA GLY A 108 14.00 15.71 -7.31
C GLY A 108 13.31 16.36 -8.51
N GLY A 109 12.06 16.81 -8.33
CA GLY A 109 11.16 17.25 -9.40
C GLY A 109 11.40 18.67 -9.92
N GLY A 110 12.23 19.47 -9.23
CA GLY A 110 12.61 20.82 -9.66
C GLY A 110 11.55 21.89 -9.45
N VAL A 111 10.59 21.71 -8.55
CA VAL A 111 9.62 22.72 -8.11
C VAL A 111 9.57 22.80 -6.58
N ALA A 112 8.80 23.72 -5.99
CA ALA A 112 8.62 23.75 -4.54
C ALA A 112 7.68 22.61 -4.06
N ASN A 113 7.91 22.13 -2.85
CA ASN A 113 7.12 21.11 -2.15
C ASN A 113 7.09 19.73 -2.83
N ASP A 114 8.12 19.39 -3.59
CA ASP A 114 8.20 18.14 -4.35
C ASP A 114 9.25 17.16 -3.81
N THR A 115 10.10 17.60 -2.88
CA THR A 115 11.28 16.86 -2.47
C THR A 115 11.53 17.00 -0.97
N HIS A 116 11.65 15.86 -0.29
CA HIS A 116 12.13 15.76 1.08
C HIS A 116 13.66 15.62 1.10
N LEU A 117 14.35 16.57 1.73
CA LEU A 117 15.76 16.46 2.08
C LEU A 117 15.91 15.68 3.39
N MET A 118 16.43 14.46 3.30
CA MET A 118 16.62 13.62 4.49
C MET A 118 17.94 13.92 5.19
N GLY A 119 19.02 14.06 4.43
CA GLY A 119 20.34 14.24 5.00
C GLY A 119 21.42 14.53 3.98
N VAL A 120 22.57 14.98 4.47
CA VAL A 120 23.78 15.19 3.69
C VAL A 120 24.93 14.40 4.32
N ILE A 121 25.58 13.55 3.53
CA ILE A 121 26.78 12.81 3.90
C ILE A 121 28.00 13.53 3.31
N ILE A 122 28.99 13.76 4.15
CA ILE A 122 30.28 14.37 3.80
C ILE A 122 31.37 13.31 4.05
N ASN A 123 32.06 12.87 2.99
CA ASN A 123 33.05 11.79 3.08
C ASN A 123 34.43 12.28 3.57
N VAL A 124 34.81 13.50 3.20
CA VAL A 124 36.08 14.16 3.51
C VAL A 124 35.77 15.59 3.91
N ALA A 125 36.61 16.20 4.75
CA ALA A 125 36.42 17.59 5.14
C ALA A 125 36.31 18.50 3.91
N LEU A 126 35.29 19.37 3.88
CA LEU A 126 35.03 20.22 2.71
C LEU A 126 36.18 21.22 2.50
N THR A 127 36.59 21.36 1.25
CA THR A 127 37.57 22.37 0.81
C THR A 127 36.87 23.71 0.55
N GLY A 128 35.70 23.66 -0.09
CA GLY A 128 34.82 24.80 -0.36
C GLY A 128 33.56 24.79 0.50
N THR A 129 32.64 25.69 0.17
CA THR A 129 31.31 25.72 0.79
C THR A 129 30.34 24.88 -0.03
N CYS A 130 29.40 24.22 0.64
CA CYS A 130 28.27 23.57 -0.01
C CYS A 130 26.99 24.33 0.37
N VAL A 131 26.28 24.84 -0.62
CA VAL A 131 25.08 25.66 -0.44
C VAL A 131 23.86 24.86 -0.89
N ILE A 132 22.88 24.74 -0.01
CA ILE A 132 21.59 24.09 -0.27
C ILE A 132 20.52 25.18 -0.35
N THR A 133 19.76 25.22 -1.44
CA THR A 133 18.66 26.17 -1.63
C THR A 133 17.33 25.45 -1.79
N GLY A 134 16.22 26.18 -1.66
CA GLY A 134 14.86 25.63 -1.79
C GLY A 134 13.98 25.83 -0.54
N PHE A 135 14.53 26.40 0.53
CA PHE A 135 13.82 26.60 1.80
C PHE A 135 13.36 28.05 1.99
N GLU A 136 12.25 28.20 2.70
CA GLU A 136 11.71 29.49 3.12
C GLU A 136 12.29 29.92 4.48
N GLY A 137 12.76 31.16 4.55
CA GLY A 137 13.12 31.81 5.80
C GLY A 137 11.89 32.36 6.54
N SER A 138 12.07 32.75 7.80
CA SER A 138 10.97 33.26 8.66
C SER A 138 10.25 34.50 8.11
N ALA A 139 10.90 35.28 7.24
CA ALA A 139 10.32 36.44 6.56
C ALA A 139 9.57 36.09 5.26
N GLY A 140 9.41 34.81 4.93
CA GLY A 140 8.77 34.37 3.69
C GLY A 140 9.66 34.50 2.44
N THR A 141 10.96 34.73 2.60
CA THR A 141 11.93 34.83 1.51
C THR A 141 12.69 33.52 1.33
N ALA A 142 13.16 33.22 0.12
CA ALA A 142 14.03 32.07 -0.09
C ALA A 142 15.36 32.28 0.66
N ILE A 143 15.76 31.30 1.46
CA ILE A 143 17.03 31.29 2.18
C ILE A 143 17.78 29.99 1.86
N SER A 144 19.10 30.11 1.85
CA SER A 144 20.00 28.98 1.65
C SER A 144 20.62 28.52 2.96
N ILE A 145 20.88 27.23 3.06
CA ILE A 145 21.66 26.64 4.14
C ILE A 145 23.08 26.46 3.61
N THR A 146 24.03 27.13 4.26
CA THR A 146 25.44 27.07 3.88
C THR A 146 26.18 26.14 4.82
N ILE A 147 26.70 25.05 4.29
CA ILE A 147 27.67 24.20 4.95
C ILE A 147 29.05 24.84 4.72
N PRO A 148 29.74 25.29 5.78
CA PRO A 148 30.99 26.02 5.65
C PRO A 148 32.13 25.13 5.17
N ALA A 149 33.16 25.76 4.60
CA ALA A 149 34.43 25.10 4.34
C ALA A 149 35.04 24.56 5.63
N ALA A 150 35.87 23.52 5.50
CA ALA A 150 36.45 22.75 6.59
C ALA A 150 35.43 22.03 7.50
N THR A 151 34.15 21.94 7.11
CA THR A 151 33.21 21.04 7.79
C THR A 151 33.76 19.61 7.70
N PRO A 152 33.96 18.91 8.84
CA PRO A 152 34.55 17.58 8.83
C PRO A 152 33.63 16.54 8.20
N ALA A 153 34.20 15.37 7.87
CA ALA A 153 33.43 14.22 7.41
C ALA A 153 32.37 13.83 8.45
N GLY A 154 31.17 13.49 7.98
CA GLY A 154 30.05 13.18 8.86
C GLY A 154 28.70 13.22 8.15
N PHE A 155 27.64 13.21 8.96
CA PHE A 155 26.26 13.26 8.50
C PHE A 155 25.54 14.46 9.10
N ILE A 156 24.87 15.22 8.24
CA ILE A 156 23.99 16.32 8.62
C ILE A 156 22.56 15.86 8.36
N ASP A 157 21.79 15.74 9.44
CA ASP A 157 20.42 15.29 9.40
C ASP A 157 19.46 16.46 9.20
N PHE A 158 18.55 16.33 8.23
CA PHE A 158 17.51 17.32 7.91
C PHE A 158 16.10 16.81 8.21
N LYS A 159 15.95 15.60 8.77
CA LYS A 159 14.67 15.03 9.22
C LYS A 159 13.56 15.06 8.15
N ALA A 160 13.94 14.84 6.89
CA ALA A 160 13.03 14.87 5.74
C ALA A 160 12.35 16.25 5.52
N ALA A 161 13.06 17.35 5.77
CA ALA A 161 12.58 18.70 5.50
C ALA A 161 12.16 18.86 4.03
N ILE A 162 10.96 19.41 3.80
CA ILE A 162 10.43 19.65 2.46
C ILE A 162 10.92 20.99 1.91
N ASN A 163 11.24 21.05 0.62
CA ASN A 163 11.68 22.27 -0.07
C ASN A 163 10.54 23.28 -0.28
N SER A 164 10.29 24.13 0.72
CA SER A 164 9.08 24.96 0.79
C SER A 164 9.01 26.16 -0.17
N LYS A 165 10.11 26.62 -0.78
CA LYS A 165 10.11 27.89 -1.55
C LYS A 165 10.47 27.75 -3.02
N GLY A 166 11.20 26.70 -3.40
CA GLY A 166 11.68 26.52 -4.76
C GLY A 166 12.30 25.16 -4.97
N PRO A 167 12.92 24.94 -6.15
CA PRO A 167 13.63 23.71 -6.46
C PRO A 167 14.70 23.46 -5.38
N LEU A 168 14.79 22.23 -4.89
CA LEU A 168 15.89 21.83 -4.02
C LEU A 168 17.16 21.79 -4.88
N THR A 169 18.11 22.67 -4.62
CA THR A 169 19.39 22.66 -5.33
C THR A 169 20.56 22.60 -4.37
N VAL A 170 21.63 21.97 -4.83
CA VAL A 170 22.91 21.88 -4.11
C VAL A 170 24.02 22.38 -5.01
N THR A 171 24.92 23.19 -4.46
CA THR A 171 26.09 23.70 -5.19
C THR A 171 27.32 23.64 -4.28
N CYS A 172 28.39 23.00 -4.72
CA CYS A 172 29.69 23.03 -4.06
C CYS A 172 30.60 24.05 -4.75
N SER A 173 31.30 24.88 -3.99
CA SER A 173 32.09 25.99 -4.52
C SER A 173 33.50 25.61 -4.99
N ASN A 174 33.89 24.34 -4.88
CA ASN A 174 35.25 23.87 -5.18
C ASN A 174 35.21 22.46 -5.80
N ALA A 175 35.97 22.25 -6.87
CA ALA A 175 36.10 20.95 -7.56
C ALA A 175 36.61 19.83 -6.66
N SER A 176 37.37 20.18 -5.64
CA SER A 176 37.95 19.20 -4.70
C SER A 176 36.87 18.54 -3.83
N ASP A 177 35.67 19.11 -3.78
CA ASP A 177 34.52 18.55 -3.07
C ASP A 177 33.67 17.61 -3.96
N ASP A 178 33.98 17.52 -5.26
CA ASP A 178 33.31 16.62 -6.19
C ASP A 178 33.48 15.17 -5.68
N ASN A 179 32.39 14.42 -5.67
CA ASN A 179 32.25 13.05 -5.13
C ASN A 179 32.40 12.92 -3.60
N ASN A 180 32.62 14.02 -2.87
CA ASN A 180 32.74 14.01 -1.41
C ASN A 180 31.43 14.41 -0.70
N VAL A 181 30.47 14.98 -1.42
CA VAL A 181 29.15 15.37 -0.91
C VAL A 181 28.05 14.48 -1.51
N GLN A 182 27.20 13.96 -0.65
CA GLN A 182 26.15 12.99 -0.95
C GLN A 182 24.84 13.47 -0.35
N ILE A 183 23.78 13.54 -1.15
CA ILE A 183 22.47 14.05 -0.76
C ILE A 183 21.47 12.91 -0.70
N LEU A 184 20.90 12.67 0.48
CA LEU A 184 19.81 11.73 0.70
C LEU A 184 18.48 12.46 0.58
N TRP A 185 17.61 11.98 -0.31
CA TRP A 185 16.34 12.63 -0.61
C TRP A 185 15.25 11.64 -0.99
N LYS A 186 14.00 12.11 -0.97
CA LYS A 186 12.85 11.36 -1.49
C LYS A 186 11.85 12.31 -2.13
N ALA A 187 11.15 11.86 -3.16
CA ALA A 187 10.00 12.62 -3.67
C ALA A 187 8.92 12.76 -2.58
N ALA A 188 8.29 13.92 -2.52
CA ALA A 188 7.19 14.24 -1.60
C ALA A 188 5.83 13.68 -2.06
#